data_AF-A0A837IS04-F1
#
_entry.id   AF-A0A837IS04-F1
#
_cell.length_a   1.000
_cell.length_b   1.000
_cell.length_c   1.000
_cell.angle_alpha   90.00
_cell.angle_beta   90.00
_cell.angle_gamma   90.00
#
_symmetry.space_group_name_H-M   'P 1'
#
loop_
_entity.id
_entity.type
_entity.pdbx_description
1 polymer ?
#
loop_
_entity_poly.entity_id
_entity_poly.type
_entity_poly.pdbx_seq_one_letter_code
_entity_poly.pdbx_strand_id
1 'polypeptide(L)'
;MHKFLTFFISLSIVLLPSVTFGQTACTDQIAGKSRTQLEQELEVCNKEIAEWTATLNKTKNDSASFTRDIAALTAKIKVAQANIKGKNIAIANLTKDIATKQSEISILDTRITKGKNAIADILRKTNDINSYSLVEAMLSDKNLSEFFVDIDTYASAERALANLFAELREVKALTEAEKSALNKKREAEAAARASLESSKKEVEVDQAEKKTLLAINKTREKTYEQVLADRQAKAAQIRAVLFPLRDAGAIPFGVALQYAEAAGAKTGVRPAFVLAILQQESNLGANVGSCVITNLQSGQTKSVNSGTIFSNGIHPARDLPLVQSIINNLGRDPLNTRVSCPISLTFGYGGAMGPAQFIPSTWNLMLSKISAATGKTTPDPWNPADAIMAAAIFLVNLGAGTQDHTNERTAACRYYSGQTCYVNGKASRGLSYGNKVMERAATLQRDIDFLQGL
;
A
#
# COMPACT_ATOMS: atom_id res chain seq x y z
N MET A 1 -58.82 21.62 -70.22
CA MET A 1 -58.79 22.83 -69.37
C MET A 1 -58.46 22.34 -67.96
N HIS A 2 -57.28 22.46 -67.36
CA HIS A 2 -56.40 23.62 -67.18
C HIS A 2 -54.93 23.18 -67.00
N LYS A 3 -54.03 24.15 -67.23
CA LYS A 3 -52.58 24.05 -67.39
C LYS A 3 -51.81 23.79 -66.09
N PHE A 4 -50.70 23.07 -66.22
CA PHE A 4 -49.54 23.03 -65.32
C PHE A 4 -48.95 24.43 -65.13
N LEU A 5 -48.57 24.79 -63.90
CA LEU A 5 -47.60 25.85 -63.64
C LEU A 5 -46.65 25.40 -62.52
N THR A 6 -45.42 25.10 -62.92
CA THR A 6 -44.25 24.79 -62.09
C THR A 6 -43.69 26.08 -61.50
N PHE A 7 -43.48 26.10 -60.18
CA PHE A 7 -42.73 27.17 -59.50
C PHE A 7 -41.51 26.55 -58.78
N PHE A 8 -40.32 26.93 -59.25
CA PHE A 8 -39.02 26.59 -58.66
C PHE A 8 -38.76 27.53 -57.48
N ILE A 9 -38.50 27.01 -56.28
CA ILE A 9 -37.94 27.78 -55.16
C ILE A 9 -36.56 27.19 -54.83
N SER A 10 -35.53 28.01 -55.05
CA SER A 10 -34.14 27.72 -54.72
C SER A 10 -33.92 27.75 -53.21
N LEU A 11 -33.45 26.65 -52.62
CA LEU A 11 -33.06 26.57 -51.22
C LEU A 11 -31.55 26.84 -51.09
N SER A 12 -31.20 28.03 -50.60
CA SER A 12 -29.81 28.39 -50.27
C SER A 12 -29.37 27.67 -48.99
N ILE A 13 -28.41 26.75 -49.11
CA ILE A 13 -27.73 26.10 -47.98
C ILE A 13 -26.68 27.06 -47.43
N VAL A 14 -26.88 27.52 -46.19
CA VAL A 14 -25.86 28.20 -45.38
C VAL A 14 -25.02 27.14 -44.68
N LEU A 15 -23.77 26.99 -45.12
CA LEU A 15 -22.79 26.09 -44.52
C LEU A 15 -22.13 26.79 -43.32
N LEU A 16 -22.48 26.39 -42.09
CA LEU A 16 -21.75 26.82 -40.89
C LEU A 16 -20.53 25.90 -40.68
N PRO A 17 -19.31 26.44 -40.54
CA PRO A 17 -18.12 25.63 -40.33
C PRO A 17 -18.15 25.01 -38.93
N SER A 18 -18.11 23.68 -38.87
CA SER A 18 -17.99 22.93 -37.63
C SER A 18 -16.55 23.01 -37.14
N VAL A 19 -16.30 23.75 -36.05
CA VAL A 19 -15.01 23.76 -35.37
C VAL A 19 -14.85 22.43 -34.64
N THR A 20 -14.08 21.51 -35.21
CA THR A 20 -13.68 20.27 -34.54
C THR A 20 -12.56 20.58 -33.54
N PHE A 21 -12.89 20.73 -32.26
CA PHE A 21 -11.89 20.63 -31.20
C PHE A 21 -11.41 19.18 -31.14
N GLY A 22 -10.17 18.92 -31.55
CA GLY A 22 -9.54 17.62 -31.35
C GLY A 22 -9.34 17.38 -29.85
N GLN A 23 -10.21 16.59 -29.22
CA GLN A 23 -9.95 16.08 -27.87
C GLN A 23 -8.73 15.16 -27.95
N THR A 24 -7.60 15.61 -27.41
CA THR A 24 -6.43 14.76 -27.23
C THR A 24 -6.79 13.68 -26.22
N ALA A 25 -6.94 12.44 -26.67
CA ALA A 25 -7.30 11.33 -25.79
C ALA A 25 -6.07 10.81 -25.02
N CYS A 26 -6.27 10.35 -23.80
CA CYS A 26 -5.25 9.67 -23.00
C CYS A 26 -4.80 8.41 -23.74
N THR A 27 -3.49 8.27 -23.98
CA THR A 27 -2.91 7.12 -24.69
C THR A 27 -2.01 6.29 -23.77
N ASP A 28 -1.78 5.03 -24.12
CA ASP A 28 -0.81 4.13 -23.47
C ASP A 28 0.54 4.08 -24.21
N GLN A 29 0.75 4.97 -25.18
CA GLN A 29 1.93 4.96 -26.03
C GLN A 29 3.15 5.47 -25.25
N ILE A 30 3.93 4.56 -24.69
CA ILE A 30 5.09 4.88 -23.86
C ILE A 30 6.42 4.81 -24.64
N ALA A 31 6.47 3.93 -25.64
CA ALA A 31 7.70 3.67 -26.39
C ALA A 31 8.20 4.93 -27.11
N GLY A 32 9.51 5.19 -27.01
CA GLY A 32 10.18 6.31 -27.69
C GLY A 32 9.94 7.70 -27.10
N LYS A 33 9.11 7.85 -26.07
CA LYS A 33 8.81 9.17 -25.47
C LYS A 33 9.80 9.60 -24.41
N SER A 34 10.13 10.89 -24.39
CA SER A 34 10.88 11.55 -23.33
C SER A 34 10.05 11.68 -22.05
N ARG A 35 10.69 12.03 -20.92
CA ARG A 35 10.01 12.24 -19.64
C ARG A 35 8.96 13.36 -19.73
N THR A 36 9.32 14.48 -20.33
CA THR A 36 8.43 15.64 -20.49
C THR A 36 7.18 15.30 -21.32
N GLN A 37 7.33 14.49 -22.37
CA GLN A 37 6.19 14.01 -23.17
C GLN A 37 5.26 13.10 -22.36
N LEU A 38 5.83 12.21 -21.54
CA LEU A 38 5.06 11.33 -20.65
C LEU A 38 4.32 12.12 -19.56
N GLU A 39 4.91 13.20 -19.03
CA GLU A 39 4.27 14.08 -18.05
C GLU A 39 3.07 14.83 -18.65
N GLN A 40 3.19 15.31 -19.89
CA GLN A 40 2.07 15.92 -20.63
C GLN A 40 0.92 14.93 -20.86
N GLU A 41 1.23 13.68 -21.19
CA GLU A 41 0.20 12.64 -21.36
C GLU A 41 -0.48 12.25 -20.05
N LEU A 42 0.25 12.25 -18.95
CA LEU A 42 -0.33 12.04 -17.62
C LEU A 42 -1.35 13.13 -17.28
N GLU A 43 -1.08 14.39 -17.65
CA GLU A 43 -2.03 15.50 -17.47
C GLU A 43 -3.31 15.28 -18.29
N VAL A 44 -3.19 14.82 -19.54
CA VAL A 44 -4.34 14.46 -20.38
C VAL A 44 -5.17 13.35 -19.73
N CYS A 45 -4.52 12.30 -19.21
CA CYS A 45 -5.22 11.23 -18.49
C CYS A 45 -5.92 11.75 -17.23
N ASN A 46 -5.33 12.68 -16.47
CA ASN A 46 -5.96 13.29 -15.30
C ASN A 46 -7.21 14.12 -15.67
N LYS A 47 -7.19 14.83 -16.80
CA LYS A 47 -8.36 15.55 -17.31
C LYS A 47 -9.49 14.58 -17.67
N GLU A 48 -9.19 13.51 -18.39
CA GLU A 48 -10.18 12.47 -18.71
C GLU A 48 -10.76 11.83 -17.45
N ILE A 49 -9.92 11.52 -16.44
CA ILE A 49 -10.39 10.99 -15.16
C ILE A 49 -11.41 11.94 -14.54
N ALA A 50 -11.10 13.24 -14.44
CA ALA A 50 -12.01 14.23 -13.87
C ALA A 50 -13.34 14.32 -14.64
N GLU A 51 -13.29 14.37 -15.98
CA GLU A 51 -14.46 14.43 -16.85
C GLU A 51 -15.35 13.19 -16.70
N TRP A 52 -14.77 11.99 -16.75
CA TRP A 52 -15.50 10.74 -16.63
C TRP A 52 -16.01 10.50 -15.20
N THR A 53 -15.28 10.95 -14.18
CA THR A 53 -15.76 10.94 -12.79
C THR A 53 -16.96 11.86 -12.60
N ALA A 54 -16.94 13.06 -13.19
CA ALA A 54 -18.10 13.96 -13.16
C ALA A 54 -19.32 13.34 -13.87
N THR A 55 -19.09 12.70 -15.02
CA THR A 55 -20.14 11.98 -15.77
C THR A 55 -20.72 10.82 -14.95
N LEU A 56 -19.87 10.04 -14.30
CA LEU A 56 -20.27 8.93 -13.42
C LEU A 56 -21.14 9.44 -12.27
N ASN A 57 -20.71 10.50 -11.59
CA ASN A 57 -21.44 11.08 -10.47
C ASN A 57 -22.80 11.65 -10.89
N LYS A 58 -22.87 12.28 -12.07
CA LYS A 58 -24.15 12.75 -12.64
C LYS A 58 -25.10 11.59 -12.94
N THR A 59 -24.58 10.55 -13.61
CA THR A 59 -25.39 9.38 -14.03
C THR A 59 -25.94 8.59 -12.84
N LYS A 60 -25.24 8.60 -11.68
CA LYS A 60 -25.74 7.98 -10.44
C LYS A 60 -27.07 8.57 -9.94
N ASN A 61 -27.36 9.83 -10.26
CA ASN A 61 -28.56 10.52 -9.79
C ASN A 61 -29.77 10.40 -10.73
N ASP A 62 -29.59 9.75 -11.90
CA ASP A 62 -30.66 9.57 -12.88
C ASP A 62 -31.56 8.37 -12.53
N SER A 63 -32.81 8.42 -13.00
CA SER A 63 -33.81 7.36 -12.81
C SER A 63 -33.33 6.00 -13.34
N ALA A 64 -33.65 4.95 -12.58
CA ALA A 64 -33.19 3.60 -12.83
C ALA A 64 -33.65 3.05 -14.19
N SER A 65 -32.71 2.66 -15.04
CA SER A 65 -32.98 2.09 -16.37
C SER A 65 -31.75 1.35 -16.93
N PHE A 66 -31.93 0.50 -17.93
CA PHE A 66 -30.81 -0.12 -18.65
C PHE A 66 -29.86 0.92 -19.23
N THR A 67 -30.39 1.99 -19.84
CA THR A 67 -29.59 3.07 -20.43
C THR A 67 -28.72 3.75 -19.38
N ARG A 68 -29.30 4.06 -18.20
CA ARG A 68 -28.59 4.67 -17.07
C ARG A 68 -27.49 3.75 -16.53
N ASP A 69 -27.80 2.47 -16.27
CA ASP A 69 -26.84 1.52 -15.72
C ASP A 69 -25.67 1.27 -16.69
N ILE A 70 -25.96 1.15 -18.00
CA ILE A 70 -24.94 1.00 -19.05
C ILE A 70 -24.08 2.26 -19.16
N ALA A 71 -24.68 3.45 -19.04
CA ALA A 71 -23.95 4.72 -19.05
C ALA A 71 -23.02 4.84 -17.82
N ALA A 72 -23.50 4.49 -16.63
CA ALA A 72 -22.72 4.49 -15.39
C ALA A 72 -21.53 3.50 -15.48
N LEU A 73 -21.78 2.26 -15.92
CA LEU A 73 -20.70 1.27 -16.14
C LEU A 73 -19.71 1.75 -17.20
N THR A 74 -20.18 2.40 -18.27
CA THR A 74 -19.31 2.96 -19.29
C THR A 74 -18.40 4.05 -18.71
N ALA A 75 -18.95 4.99 -17.95
CA ALA A 75 -18.17 6.02 -17.29
C ALA A 75 -17.14 5.42 -16.30
N LYS A 76 -17.56 4.45 -15.48
CA LYS A 76 -16.66 3.73 -14.55
C LYS A 76 -15.49 3.05 -15.29
N ILE A 77 -15.79 2.31 -16.36
CA ILE A 77 -14.77 1.65 -17.21
C ILE A 77 -13.81 2.71 -17.80
N LYS A 78 -14.31 3.85 -18.26
CA LYS A 78 -13.47 4.93 -18.82
C LYS A 78 -12.55 5.55 -17.78
N VAL A 79 -13.05 5.85 -16.58
CA VAL A 79 -12.22 6.29 -15.44
C VAL A 79 -11.12 5.28 -15.15
N ALA A 80 -11.47 4.00 -15.05
CA ALA A 80 -10.53 2.94 -14.75
C ALA A 80 -9.47 2.76 -15.86
N GLN A 81 -9.87 2.83 -17.13
CA GLN A 81 -8.96 2.77 -18.28
C GLN A 81 -7.98 3.94 -18.32
N ALA A 82 -8.45 5.17 -18.08
CA ALA A 82 -7.59 6.36 -18.01
C ALA A 82 -6.60 6.26 -16.84
N ASN A 83 -7.04 5.78 -15.68
CA ASN A 83 -6.17 5.49 -14.53
C ASN A 83 -5.10 4.43 -14.84
N ILE A 84 -5.46 3.34 -15.53
CA ILE A 84 -4.53 2.29 -15.95
C ILE A 84 -3.44 2.87 -16.86
N LYS A 85 -3.83 3.70 -17.84
CA LYS A 85 -2.89 4.39 -18.74
C LYS A 85 -1.96 5.33 -17.98
N GLY A 86 -2.51 6.19 -17.11
CA GLY A 86 -1.72 7.08 -16.26
C GLY A 86 -0.74 6.33 -15.35
N LYS A 87 -1.15 5.21 -14.76
CA LYS A 87 -0.28 4.35 -13.95
C LYS A 87 0.83 3.71 -14.77
N ASN A 88 0.55 3.25 -15.99
CA ASN A 88 1.59 2.71 -16.89
C ASN A 88 2.65 3.77 -17.22
N ILE A 89 2.22 5.01 -17.49
CA ILE A 89 3.11 6.15 -17.74
C ILE A 89 3.97 6.44 -16.49
N ALA A 90 3.35 6.49 -15.30
CA ALA A 90 4.05 6.72 -14.04
C ALA A 90 5.07 5.62 -13.75
N ILE A 91 4.73 4.34 -13.99
CA ILE A 91 5.65 3.20 -13.87
C ILE A 91 6.82 3.35 -14.84
N ALA A 92 6.58 3.73 -16.10
CA ALA A 92 7.64 3.93 -17.07
C ALA A 92 8.62 5.05 -16.66
N ASN A 93 8.10 6.15 -16.10
CA ASN A 93 8.93 7.21 -15.53
C ASN A 93 9.72 6.72 -14.30
N LEU A 94 9.12 5.93 -13.42
CA LEU A 94 9.81 5.30 -12.30
C LEU A 94 10.94 4.36 -12.76
N THR A 95 10.71 3.55 -13.79
CA THR A 95 11.73 2.66 -14.35
C THR A 95 12.92 3.46 -14.92
N LYS A 96 12.66 4.57 -15.62
CA LYS A 96 13.72 5.47 -16.11
C LYS A 96 14.52 6.08 -14.95
N ASP A 97 13.82 6.56 -13.93
CA ASP A 97 14.45 7.10 -12.71
C ASP A 97 15.33 6.09 -11.99
N ILE A 98 14.86 4.85 -11.89
CA ILE A 98 15.61 3.72 -11.31
C ILE A 98 16.88 3.47 -12.13
N ALA A 99 16.80 3.50 -13.47
CA ALA A 99 17.96 3.31 -14.33
C ALA A 99 19.00 4.44 -14.17
N THR A 100 18.56 5.71 -14.13
CA THR A 100 19.45 6.85 -13.86
C THR A 100 20.13 6.72 -12.51
N LYS A 101 19.37 6.42 -11.44
CA LYS A 101 19.91 6.26 -10.09
C LYS A 101 20.88 5.07 -9.99
N GLN A 102 20.60 3.97 -10.69
CA GLN A 102 21.50 2.82 -10.74
C GLN A 102 22.82 3.17 -11.44
N SER A 103 22.78 4.00 -12.48
CA SER A 103 23.98 4.52 -13.17
C SER A 103 24.79 5.45 -12.26
N GLU A 104 24.14 6.39 -11.56
CA GLU A 104 24.79 7.26 -10.57
C GLU A 104 25.49 6.45 -9.48
N ILE A 105 24.81 5.46 -8.89
CA ILE A 105 25.41 4.55 -7.89
C ILE A 105 26.62 3.81 -8.46
N SER A 106 26.56 3.34 -9.70
CA SER A 106 27.69 2.65 -10.35
C SER A 106 28.92 3.56 -10.50
N ILE A 107 28.71 4.84 -10.83
CA ILE A 107 29.78 5.85 -10.89
C ILE A 107 30.39 6.07 -9.50
N LEU A 108 29.55 6.21 -8.47
CA LEU A 108 30.01 6.42 -7.10
C LEU A 108 30.76 5.19 -6.54
N ASP A 109 30.24 3.98 -6.76
CA ASP A 109 30.93 2.72 -6.37
C ASP A 109 32.28 2.57 -7.10
N THR A 110 32.37 3.02 -8.36
CA THR A 110 33.65 3.07 -9.10
C THR A 110 34.63 4.06 -8.46
N ARG A 111 34.18 5.26 -8.08
CA ARG A 111 35.00 6.26 -7.38
C ARG A 111 35.50 5.73 -6.03
N ILE A 112 34.63 5.06 -5.28
CA ILE A 112 35.00 4.40 -4.00
C ILE A 112 36.09 3.35 -4.23
N THR A 113 35.93 2.51 -5.26
CA THR A 113 36.89 1.46 -5.58
C THR A 113 38.24 2.03 -5.98
N LYS A 114 38.27 3.05 -6.85
CA LYS A 114 39.50 3.74 -7.25
C LYS A 114 40.20 4.40 -6.06
N GLY A 115 39.47 5.10 -5.19
CA GLY A 115 40.06 5.73 -4.02
C GLY A 115 40.58 4.71 -2.99
N LYS A 116 39.89 3.58 -2.79
CA LYS A 116 40.42 2.47 -1.96
C LYS A 116 41.73 1.92 -2.52
N ASN A 117 41.83 1.74 -3.83
CA ASN A 117 43.05 1.28 -4.48
C ASN A 117 44.19 2.29 -4.31
N ALA A 118 43.91 3.58 -4.50
CA ALA A 118 44.89 4.64 -4.28
C ALA A 118 45.40 4.69 -2.82
N ILE A 119 44.51 4.54 -1.84
CA ILE A 119 44.91 4.41 -0.42
C ILE A 119 45.78 3.16 -0.21
N ALA A 120 45.37 2.02 -0.76
CA ALA A 120 46.13 0.78 -0.64
C ALA A 120 47.54 0.89 -1.24
N ASP A 121 47.67 1.57 -2.39
CA ASP A 121 48.95 1.80 -3.04
C ASP A 121 49.83 2.77 -2.23
N ILE A 122 49.26 3.83 -1.66
CA ILE A 122 49.98 4.74 -0.76
C ILE A 122 50.46 3.98 0.49
N LEU A 123 49.60 3.19 1.13
CA LEU A 123 49.98 2.40 2.31
C LEU A 123 51.10 1.41 2.02
N ARG A 124 51.08 0.72 0.85
CA ARG A 124 52.17 -0.16 0.43
C ARG A 124 53.47 0.62 0.23
N LYS A 125 53.44 1.75 -0.47
CA LYS A 125 54.62 2.60 -0.68
C LYS A 125 55.17 3.16 0.64
N THR A 126 54.32 3.58 1.56
CA THR A 126 54.74 4.03 2.90
C THR A 126 55.39 2.90 3.68
N ASN A 127 54.86 1.68 3.58
CA ASN A 127 55.47 0.50 4.21
C ASN A 127 56.83 0.15 3.58
N ASP A 128 56.96 0.25 2.25
CA ASP A 128 58.21 0.01 1.54
C ASP A 128 59.27 1.06 1.91
N ILE A 129 58.89 2.34 2.04
CA ILE A 129 59.78 3.42 2.48
C ILE A 129 60.22 3.22 3.94
N ASN A 130 59.30 2.84 4.84
CA ASN A 130 59.62 2.53 6.24
C ASN A 130 60.49 1.26 6.40
N SER A 131 60.60 0.43 5.36
CA SER A 131 61.47 -0.75 5.35
C SER A 131 62.93 -0.43 4.99
N TYR A 132 63.24 0.80 4.55
CA TYR A 132 64.62 1.26 4.41
C TYR A 132 65.19 1.61 5.78
N SER A 133 66.30 0.96 6.15
CA SER A 133 67.05 1.32 7.34
C SER A 133 67.59 2.74 7.20
N LEU A 134 67.33 3.62 8.18
CA LEU A 134 67.87 4.99 8.25
C LEU A 134 69.41 5.01 8.06
N VAL A 135 70.08 3.89 8.35
CA VAL A 135 71.53 3.67 8.22
C VAL A 135 71.96 3.51 6.75
N GLU A 136 71.09 3.02 5.88
CA GLU A 136 71.36 2.77 4.45
C GLU A 136 71.14 4.03 3.59
N ALA A 137 70.25 4.93 4.02
CA ALA A 137 70.08 6.26 3.43
C ALA A 137 71.22 7.24 3.82
N MET A 138 71.78 7.11 5.03
CA MET A 138 72.92 7.92 5.49
C MET A 138 74.24 7.57 4.77
N LEU A 139 74.35 6.37 4.22
CA LEU A 139 75.50 5.88 3.45
C LEU A 139 75.36 6.13 1.93
N SER A 140 74.25 6.73 1.47
CA SER A 140 74.02 7.05 0.06
C SER A 140 74.51 8.47 -0.26
N ASP A 141 75.34 8.60 -1.29
CA ASP A 141 76.13 9.79 -1.63
C ASP A 141 75.31 10.89 -2.36
N LYS A 142 74.15 11.27 -1.79
CA LYS A 142 73.26 12.30 -2.36
C LYS A 142 73.06 13.49 -1.42
N ASN A 143 73.07 14.69 -2.01
CA ASN A 143 73.05 15.97 -1.31
C ASN A 143 71.92 16.07 -0.27
N LEU A 144 72.24 16.55 0.95
CA LEU A 144 71.30 16.83 2.05
C LEU A 144 70.08 17.69 1.65
N SER A 145 70.15 18.44 0.55
CA SER A 145 69.02 19.19 -0.01
C SER A 145 67.92 18.30 -0.61
N GLU A 146 68.20 17.05 -1.02
CA GLU A 146 67.18 16.08 -1.47
C GLU A 146 66.43 15.44 -0.29
N PHE A 147 67.09 15.27 0.86
CA PHE A 147 66.48 14.71 2.07
C PHE A 147 65.46 15.65 2.74
N PHE A 148 65.70 16.96 2.70
CA PHE A 148 64.73 17.96 3.19
C PHE A 148 63.58 18.21 2.20
N VAL A 149 63.78 17.92 0.91
CA VAL A 149 62.67 17.84 -0.06
C VAL A 149 61.75 16.69 0.32
N ASP A 150 62.30 15.54 0.76
CA ASP A 150 61.55 14.33 1.13
C ASP A 150 60.62 14.45 2.34
N ILE A 151 60.93 15.29 3.33
CA ILE A 151 60.04 15.53 4.50
C ILE A 151 58.79 16.32 4.11
N ASP A 152 58.92 17.32 3.24
CA ASP A 152 57.76 18.11 2.78
C ASP A 152 56.91 17.32 1.78
N THR A 153 57.52 16.43 0.98
CA THR A 153 56.78 15.42 0.20
C THR A 153 56.04 14.42 1.09
N TYR A 154 56.59 14.03 2.23
CA TYR A 154 55.90 13.14 3.17
C TYR A 154 54.69 13.82 3.83
N ALA A 155 54.87 15.04 4.35
CA ALA A 155 53.79 15.81 4.96
C ALA A 155 52.68 16.18 3.95
N SER A 156 53.04 16.41 2.68
CA SER A 156 52.05 16.61 1.61
C SER A 156 51.32 15.33 1.22
N ALA A 157 52.00 14.16 1.25
CA ALA A 157 51.38 12.86 1.03
C ALA A 157 50.41 12.46 2.15
N GLU A 158 50.74 12.70 3.43
CA GLU A 158 49.83 12.51 4.55
C GLU A 158 48.57 13.38 4.43
N ARG A 159 48.74 14.66 4.08
CA ARG A 159 47.61 15.58 3.81
C ARG A 159 46.76 15.10 2.64
N ALA A 160 47.38 14.66 1.55
CA ALA A 160 46.66 14.11 0.40
C ALA A 160 45.88 12.82 0.75
N LEU A 161 46.47 11.95 1.59
CA LEU A 161 45.82 10.73 2.08
C LEU A 161 44.63 11.05 3.00
N ALA A 162 44.80 11.99 3.93
CA ALA A 162 43.74 12.45 4.82
C ALA A 162 42.57 13.05 4.03
N ASN A 163 42.85 13.86 3.01
CA ASN A 163 41.85 14.43 2.11
C ASN A 163 41.13 13.34 1.30
N LEU A 164 41.86 12.38 0.73
CA LEU A 164 41.28 11.26 -0.02
C LEU A 164 40.37 10.38 0.87
N PHE A 165 40.76 10.16 2.12
CA PHE A 165 39.97 9.38 3.06
C PHE A 165 38.70 10.12 3.50
N ALA A 166 38.78 11.45 3.72
CA ALA A 166 37.63 12.30 3.98
C ALA A 166 36.64 12.29 2.80
N GLU A 167 37.15 12.46 1.57
CA GLU A 167 36.37 12.39 0.35
C GLU A 167 35.69 11.03 0.18
N LEU A 168 36.41 9.92 0.42
CA LEU A 168 35.84 8.58 0.32
C LEU A 168 34.75 8.30 1.36
N ARG A 169 34.88 8.86 2.57
CA ARG A 169 33.83 8.76 3.59
C ARG A 169 32.56 9.50 3.14
N GLU A 170 32.71 10.69 2.56
CA GLU A 170 31.59 11.46 2.02
C GLU A 170 30.92 10.74 0.84
N VAL A 171 31.71 10.28 -0.14
CA VAL A 171 31.20 9.53 -1.30
C VAL A 171 30.51 8.24 -0.84
N LYS A 172 31.04 7.54 0.16
CA LYS A 172 30.38 6.35 0.74
C LYS A 172 29.03 6.69 1.37
N ALA A 173 28.95 7.77 2.15
CA ALA A 173 27.70 8.21 2.77
C ALA A 173 26.64 8.58 1.70
N LEU A 174 27.06 9.30 0.66
CA LEU A 174 26.20 9.62 -0.49
C LEU A 174 25.71 8.36 -1.20
N THR A 175 26.59 7.41 -1.48
CA THR A 175 26.23 6.13 -2.13
C THR A 175 25.20 5.34 -1.32
N GLU A 176 25.35 5.27 0.01
CA GLU A 176 24.38 4.56 0.86
C GLU A 176 23.02 5.28 0.87
N ALA A 177 23.01 6.61 0.88
CA ALA A 177 21.78 7.39 0.76
C ALA A 177 21.08 7.15 -0.59
N GLU A 178 21.83 7.14 -1.69
CA GLU A 178 21.31 6.86 -3.04
C GLU A 178 20.80 5.41 -3.17
N LYS A 179 21.50 4.42 -2.60
CA LYS A 179 21.04 3.02 -2.52
C LYS A 179 19.72 2.90 -1.76
N SER A 180 19.56 3.64 -0.65
CA SER A 180 18.30 3.70 0.10
C SER A 180 17.17 4.32 -0.73
N ALA A 181 17.44 5.44 -1.41
CA ALA A 181 16.47 6.10 -2.29
C ALA A 181 16.04 5.20 -3.46
N LEU A 182 16.98 4.50 -4.08
CA LEU A 182 16.72 3.54 -5.15
C LEU A 182 15.81 2.40 -4.67
N ASN A 183 16.06 1.85 -3.48
CA ASN A 183 15.20 0.82 -2.90
C ASN A 183 13.76 1.32 -2.72
N LYS A 184 13.56 2.54 -2.19
CA LYS A 184 12.22 3.14 -2.07
C LYS A 184 11.52 3.28 -3.42
N LYS A 185 12.23 3.67 -4.48
CA LYS A 185 11.66 3.76 -5.85
C LYS A 185 11.25 2.39 -6.39
N ARG A 186 12.06 1.35 -6.18
CA ARG A 186 11.71 -0.04 -6.57
C ARG A 186 10.48 -0.55 -5.84
N GLU A 187 10.34 -0.23 -4.56
CA GLU A 187 9.16 -0.58 -3.77
C GLU A 187 7.89 0.11 -4.31
N ALA A 188 7.99 1.40 -4.63
CA ALA A 188 6.90 2.15 -5.25
C ALA A 188 6.50 1.56 -6.62
N GLU A 189 7.48 1.16 -7.45
CA GLU A 189 7.22 0.52 -8.74
C GLU A 189 6.49 -0.82 -8.58
N ALA A 190 6.98 -1.68 -7.68
CA ALA A 190 6.37 -2.98 -7.41
C ALA A 190 4.93 -2.84 -6.91
N ALA A 191 4.68 -1.86 -6.04
CA ALA A 191 3.33 -1.58 -5.56
C ALA A 191 2.41 -1.01 -6.65
N ALA A 192 2.92 -0.12 -7.50
CA ALA A 192 2.18 0.42 -8.63
C ALA A 192 1.79 -0.68 -9.63
N ARG A 193 2.70 -1.63 -9.92
CA ARG A 193 2.42 -2.81 -10.76
C ARG A 193 1.35 -3.72 -10.17
N ALA A 194 1.41 -3.99 -8.86
CA ALA A 194 0.38 -4.78 -8.18
C ALA A 194 -1.00 -4.09 -8.23
N SER A 195 -1.04 -2.78 -8.00
CA SER A 195 -2.27 -1.98 -8.12
C SER A 195 -2.84 -2.01 -9.54
N LEU A 196 -1.98 -1.91 -10.56
CA LEU A 196 -2.37 -1.94 -11.97
C LEU A 196 -3.09 -3.25 -12.32
N GLU A 197 -2.57 -4.38 -11.84
CA GLU A 197 -3.16 -5.69 -12.11
C GLU A 197 -4.56 -5.82 -11.48
N SER A 198 -4.72 -5.35 -10.23
CA SER A 198 -6.04 -5.29 -9.59
C SER A 198 -7.02 -4.42 -10.39
N SER A 199 -6.58 -3.25 -10.86
CA SER A 199 -7.43 -2.36 -11.67
C SER A 199 -7.84 -2.98 -13.01
N LYS A 200 -6.96 -3.75 -13.67
CA LYS A 200 -7.31 -4.46 -14.91
C LYS A 200 -8.40 -5.50 -14.66
N LYS A 201 -8.27 -6.29 -13.60
CA LYS A 201 -9.27 -7.30 -13.23
C LYS A 201 -10.64 -6.67 -12.93
N GLU A 202 -10.66 -5.49 -12.29
CA GLU A 202 -11.90 -4.76 -12.06
C GLU A 202 -12.56 -4.30 -13.37
N VAL A 203 -11.77 -3.78 -14.32
CA VAL A 203 -12.27 -3.41 -15.65
C VAL A 203 -12.88 -4.60 -16.39
N GLU A 204 -12.26 -5.78 -16.33
CA GLU A 204 -12.80 -6.99 -16.95
C GLU A 204 -14.17 -7.38 -16.38
N VAL A 205 -14.34 -7.27 -15.06
CA VAL A 205 -15.61 -7.53 -14.39
C VAL A 205 -16.68 -6.52 -14.82
N ASP A 206 -16.36 -5.22 -14.81
CA ASP A 206 -17.30 -4.17 -15.22
C ASP A 206 -17.69 -4.30 -16.71
N GLN A 207 -16.74 -4.70 -17.57
CA GLN A 207 -17.00 -4.97 -18.99
C GLN A 207 -17.94 -6.16 -19.19
N ALA A 208 -17.74 -7.23 -18.43
CA ALA A 208 -18.62 -8.39 -18.48
C ALA A 208 -20.05 -8.03 -18.06
N GLU A 209 -20.22 -7.27 -16.97
CA GLU A 209 -21.54 -6.81 -16.52
C GLU A 209 -22.20 -5.90 -17.57
N LYS A 210 -21.45 -4.93 -18.13
CA LYS A 210 -21.95 -4.07 -19.19
C LYS A 210 -22.43 -4.87 -20.40
N LYS A 211 -21.68 -5.91 -20.81
CA LYS A 211 -22.06 -6.79 -21.93
C LYS A 211 -23.36 -7.53 -21.64
N THR A 212 -23.53 -8.04 -20.42
CA THR A 212 -24.78 -8.69 -19.99
C THR A 212 -25.97 -7.74 -20.05
N LEU A 213 -25.85 -6.52 -19.51
CA LEU A 213 -26.92 -5.53 -19.56
C LEU A 213 -27.27 -5.10 -20.98
N LEU A 214 -26.26 -4.93 -21.85
CA LEU A 214 -26.47 -4.63 -23.28
C LEU A 214 -27.21 -5.75 -23.99
N ALA A 215 -26.86 -7.01 -23.71
CA ALA A 215 -27.53 -8.17 -24.30
C ALA A 215 -29.02 -8.18 -23.89
N ILE A 216 -29.31 -8.09 -22.58
CA ILE A 216 -30.69 -8.08 -22.05
C ILE A 216 -31.50 -6.92 -22.64
N ASN A 217 -30.92 -5.72 -22.69
CA ASN A 217 -31.59 -4.54 -23.23
C ASN A 217 -31.90 -4.69 -24.73
N LYS A 218 -31.03 -5.37 -25.49
CA LYS A 218 -31.22 -5.59 -26.93
C LYS A 218 -32.20 -6.72 -27.24
N THR A 219 -32.12 -7.84 -26.52
CA THR A 219 -32.97 -9.02 -26.73
C THR A 219 -34.36 -8.86 -26.13
N ARG A 220 -34.53 -7.92 -25.17
CA ARG A 220 -35.74 -7.74 -24.36
C ARG A 220 -36.19 -9.03 -23.66
N GLU A 221 -35.27 -9.97 -23.46
CA GLU A 221 -35.53 -11.26 -22.79
C GLU A 221 -35.94 -11.06 -21.33
N LYS A 222 -35.56 -9.93 -20.72
CA LYS A 222 -36.01 -9.53 -19.40
C LYS A 222 -36.38 -8.05 -19.38
N THR A 223 -37.45 -7.72 -18.64
CA THR A 223 -37.76 -6.33 -18.31
C THR A 223 -36.77 -5.80 -17.28
N TYR A 224 -36.71 -4.47 -17.14
CA TYR A 224 -35.87 -3.85 -16.12
C TYR A 224 -36.33 -4.24 -14.70
N GLU A 225 -37.64 -4.38 -14.46
CA GLU A 225 -38.14 -4.83 -13.16
C GLU A 225 -37.69 -6.25 -12.83
N GLN A 226 -37.62 -7.15 -13.82
CA GLN A 226 -37.13 -8.52 -13.62
C GLN A 226 -35.64 -8.55 -13.28
N VAL A 227 -34.82 -7.72 -13.94
CA VAL A 227 -33.39 -7.59 -13.60
C VAL A 227 -33.21 -6.96 -12.22
N LEU A 228 -34.05 -6.00 -11.85
CA LEU A 228 -34.05 -5.42 -10.51
C LEU A 228 -34.39 -6.47 -9.46
N ALA A 229 -35.40 -7.31 -9.70
CA ALA A 229 -35.76 -8.42 -8.82
C ALA A 229 -34.61 -9.44 -8.67
N ASP A 230 -33.93 -9.80 -9.76
CA ASP A 230 -32.75 -10.67 -9.72
C ASP A 230 -31.62 -10.05 -8.90
N ARG A 231 -31.37 -8.75 -9.08
CA ARG A 231 -30.34 -8.04 -8.30
C ARG A 231 -30.72 -7.93 -6.83
N GLN A 232 -31.99 -7.71 -6.49
CA GLN A 232 -32.50 -7.73 -5.12
C GLN A 232 -32.36 -9.13 -4.48
N ALA A 233 -32.64 -10.20 -5.23
CA ALA A 233 -32.42 -11.56 -4.76
C ALA A 233 -30.93 -11.84 -4.51
N LYS A 234 -30.05 -11.39 -5.42
CA LYS A 234 -28.58 -11.45 -5.22
C LYS A 234 -28.16 -10.63 -3.99
N ALA A 235 -28.74 -9.46 -3.77
CA ALA A 235 -28.48 -8.65 -2.58
C ALA A 235 -28.88 -9.39 -1.30
N ALA A 236 -30.02 -10.07 -1.32
CA ALA A 236 -30.47 -10.91 -0.22
C ALA A 236 -29.51 -12.09 0.02
N GLN A 237 -28.97 -12.70 -1.03
CA GLN A 237 -27.94 -13.75 -0.91
C GLN A 237 -26.61 -13.21 -0.36
N ILE A 238 -26.12 -12.08 -0.87
CA ILE A 238 -24.92 -11.41 -0.35
C ILE A 238 -25.14 -11.07 1.13
N ARG A 239 -26.31 -10.51 1.48
CA ARG A 239 -26.69 -10.26 2.87
C ARG A 239 -26.75 -11.56 3.69
N ALA A 240 -27.27 -12.67 3.16
CA ALA A 240 -27.30 -13.93 3.90
C ALA A 240 -25.89 -14.51 4.15
N VAL A 241 -24.97 -14.36 3.19
CA VAL A 241 -23.57 -14.81 3.31
C VAL A 241 -22.77 -13.91 4.25
N LEU A 242 -22.94 -12.59 4.13
CA LEU A 242 -22.21 -11.61 4.93
C LEU A 242 -22.81 -11.45 6.34
N PHE A 243 -24.12 -11.60 6.50
CA PHE A 243 -24.88 -11.40 7.74
C PHE A 243 -25.52 -12.72 8.17
N PRO A 244 -24.74 -13.78 8.42
CA PRO A 244 -25.34 -14.98 8.98
C PRO A 244 -25.95 -14.61 10.35
N LEU A 245 -27.19 -15.01 10.59
CA LEU A 245 -27.78 -15.04 11.93
C LEU A 245 -26.94 -16.05 12.72
N ARG A 246 -25.94 -15.57 13.46
CA ARG A 246 -25.07 -16.41 14.28
C ARG A 246 -25.19 -15.99 15.73
N ASP A 247 -25.51 -16.97 16.55
CA ASP A 247 -25.39 -16.87 17.99
C ASP A 247 -23.93 -17.05 18.38
N ALA A 248 -23.41 -16.04 19.10
CA ALA A 248 -22.13 -15.98 19.79
C ALA A 248 -20.83 -15.95 18.95
N GLY A 249 -20.06 -14.88 19.11
CA GLY A 249 -18.63 -14.78 18.78
C GLY A 249 -18.28 -13.80 17.67
N ALA A 250 -18.88 -13.96 16.48
CA ALA A 250 -18.56 -13.12 15.32
C ALA A 250 -19.34 -11.79 15.30
N ILE A 251 -18.73 -10.72 14.78
CA ILE A 251 -19.38 -9.44 14.55
C ILE A 251 -20.26 -9.58 13.30
N PRO A 252 -21.58 -9.33 13.38
CA PRO A 252 -22.43 -9.30 12.19
C PRO A 252 -21.91 -8.27 11.19
N PHE A 253 -21.80 -8.64 9.91
CA PHE A 253 -21.15 -7.77 8.92
C PHE A 253 -21.76 -6.38 8.83
N GLY A 254 -23.09 -6.23 8.92
CA GLY A 254 -23.74 -4.92 8.94
C GLY A 254 -23.27 -4.01 10.08
N VAL A 255 -23.16 -4.59 11.27
CA VAL A 255 -22.66 -3.91 12.46
C VAL A 255 -21.17 -3.58 12.27
N ALA A 256 -20.39 -4.52 11.74
CA ALA A 256 -18.98 -4.29 11.42
C ALA A 256 -18.81 -3.15 10.39
N LEU A 257 -19.65 -3.12 9.35
CA LEU A 257 -19.65 -2.08 8.33
C LEU A 257 -20.00 -0.72 8.91
N GLN A 258 -21.05 -0.62 9.74
CA GLN A 258 -21.39 0.64 10.43
C GLN A 258 -20.22 1.14 11.28
N TYR A 259 -19.56 0.26 12.04
CA TYR A 259 -18.37 0.63 12.81
C TYR A 259 -17.19 1.03 11.92
N ALA A 260 -16.99 0.35 10.79
CA ALA A 260 -15.94 0.66 9.83
C ALA A 260 -16.19 1.99 9.10
N GLU A 261 -17.45 2.32 8.79
CA GLU A 261 -17.87 3.60 8.24
C GLU A 261 -17.65 4.74 9.24
N ALA A 262 -18.05 4.54 10.50
CA ALA A 262 -17.78 5.50 11.57
C ALA A 262 -16.27 5.72 11.78
N ALA A 263 -15.47 4.65 11.75
CA ALA A 263 -14.02 4.73 11.84
C ALA A 263 -13.39 5.40 10.61
N GLY A 264 -13.90 5.09 9.41
CA GLY A 264 -13.49 5.71 8.16
C GLY A 264 -13.77 7.21 8.14
N ALA A 265 -14.91 7.66 8.65
CA ALA A 265 -15.24 9.08 8.78
C ALA A 265 -14.27 9.85 9.69
N LYS A 266 -13.65 9.18 10.67
CA LYS A 266 -12.65 9.78 11.59
C LYS A 266 -11.22 9.70 11.08
N THR A 267 -10.89 8.69 10.27
CA THR A 267 -9.50 8.38 9.92
C THR A 267 -9.18 8.57 8.44
N GLY A 268 -10.19 8.72 7.58
CA GLY A 268 -10.04 8.70 6.13
C GLY A 268 -9.73 7.32 5.55
N VAL A 269 -9.61 6.26 6.37
CA VAL A 269 -9.34 4.90 5.89
C VAL A 269 -10.62 4.29 5.34
N ARG A 270 -10.53 3.64 4.18
CA ARG A 270 -11.67 3.04 3.49
C ARG A 270 -12.30 1.91 4.33
N PRO A 271 -13.63 1.91 4.57
CA PRO A 271 -14.29 0.89 5.39
C PRO A 271 -14.03 -0.55 4.93
N ALA A 272 -14.10 -0.80 3.63
CA ALA A 272 -13.82 -2.13 3.06
C ALA A 272 -12.39 -2.62 3.35
N PHE A 273 -11.41 -1.72 3.43
CA PHE A 273 -10.03 -2.06 3.77
C PHE A 273 -9.87 -2.41 5.26
N VAL A 274 -10.52 -1.66 6.16
CA VAL A 274 -10.56 -1.98 7.60
C VAL A 274 -11.22 -3.34 7.84
N LEU A 275 -12.36 -3.61 7.17
CA LEU A 275 -13.05 -4.89 7.24
C LEU A 275 -12.20 -6.05 6.68
N ALA A 276 -11.43 -5.82 5.62
CA ALA A 276 -10.53 -6.82 5.06
C ALA A 276 -9.42 -7.21 6.04
N ILE A 277 -8.89 -6.25 6.80
CA ILE A 277 -7.94 -6.50 7.88
C ILE A 277 -8.61 -7.37 8.95
N LEU A 278 -9.78 -6.98 9.49
CA LEU A 278 -10.47 -7.78 10.50
C LEU A 278 -10.87 -9.18 10.02
N GLN A 279 -11.25 -9.31 8.74
CA GLN A 279 -11.57 -10.61 8.16
C GLN A 279 -10.30 -11.48 8.08
N GLN A 280 -9.16 -10.90 7.76
CA GLN A 280 -7.87 -11.60 7.71
C GLN A 280 -7.33 -11.95 9.11
N GLU A 281 -7.60 -11.12 10.13
CA GLU A 281 -7.14 -11.31 11.50
C GLU A 281 -7.95 -12.36 12.26
N SER A 282 -9.28 -12.25 12.24
CA SER A 282 -10.14 -13.05 13.12
C SER A 282 -11.41 -13.54 12.42
N ASN A 283 -11.52 -13.38 11.11
CA ASN A 283 -12.76 -13.58 10.37
C ASN A 283 -13.92 -12.77 10.99
N LEU A 284 -13.69 -11.45 11.15
CA LEU A 284 -14.65 -10.50 11.75
C LEU A 284 -15.03 -10.87 13.19
N GLY A 285 -14.04 -11.23 14.01
CA GLY A 285 -14.24 -11.56 15.44
C GLY A 285 -14.70 -12.99 15.70
N ALA A 286 -14.90 -13.83 14.67
CA ALA A 286 -15.24 -15.24 14.89
C ALA A 286 -14.13 -16.00 15.63
N ASN A 287 -12.88 -15.56 15.48
CA ASN A 287 -11.69 -16.22 16.02
C ASN A 287 -10.81 -15.23 16.80
N VAL A 288 -11.26 -14.75 17.97
CA VAL A 288 -10.51 -13.80 18.83
C VAL A 288 -9.42 -14.46 19.71
N GLY A 289 -9.06 -15.70 19.40
CA GLY A 289 -8.10 -16.51 20.15
C GLY A 289 -8.72 -17.59 21.02
N SER A 290 -7.90 -18.60 21.34
CA SER A 290 -8.31 -19.81 22.06
C SER A 290 -7.44 -20.10 23.29
N CYS A 291 -6.56 -19.17 23.68
CA CYS A 291 -5.71 -19.29 24.85
C CYS A 291 -6.20 -18.42 26.01
N VAL A 292 -5.91 -18.86 27.23
CA VAL A 292 -6.09 -18.11 28.48
C VAL A 292 -4.79 -18.14 29.27
N ILE A 293 -4.55 -17.10 30.09
CA ILE A 293 -3.34 -17.00 30.91
C ILE A 293 -3.43 -18.02 32.05
N THR A 294 -2.37 -18.79 32.28
CA THR A 294 -2.27 -19.74 33.41
C THR A 294 -1.23 -19.33 34.44
N ASN A 295 -0.32 -18.42 34.08
CA ASN A 295 0.69 -17.90 35.00
C ASN A 295 0.90 -16.40 34.76
N LEU A 296 0.55 -15.60 35.77
CA LEU A 296 0.56 -14.13 35.71
C LEU A 296 1.96 -13.52 35.86
N GLN A 297 2.99 -14.34 36.09
CA GLN A 297 4.39 -13.93 36.22
C GLN A 297 5.21 -14.27 34.96
N SER A 298 5.06 -15.48 34.43
CA SER A 298 5.81 -15.95 33.26
C SER A 298 5.12 -15.66 31.93
N GLY A 299 3.82 -15.41 31.94
CA GLY A 299 3.01 -15.23 30.72
C GLY A 299 2.65 -16.56 30.06
N GLN A 300 2.77 -17.68 30.77
CA GLN A 300 2.31 -18.97 30.29
C GLN A 300 0.80 -18.93 29.99
N THR A 301 0.41 -19.57 28.89
CA THR A 301 -1.00 -19.71 28.51
C THR A 301 -1.38 -21.16 28.24
N LYS A 302 -2.67 -21.47 28.29
CA LYS A 302 -3.22 -22.77 27.92
C LYS A 302 -4.30 -22.60 26.84
N SER A 303 -4.20 -23.39 25.78
CA SER A 303 -5.28 -23.54 24.80
C SER A 303 -6.48 -24.21 25.46
N VAL A 304 -7.67 -23.64 25.31
CA VAL A 304 -8.88 -24.28 25.86
C VAL A 304 -9.41 -25.38 24.99
N ASN A 305 -9.06 -25.38 23.70
CA ASN A 305 -9.58 -26.37 22.77
C ASN A 305 -8.79 -27.68 22.92
N SER A 306 -7.48 -27.58 23.07
CA SER A 306 -6.56 -28.73 23.10
C SER A 306 -5.96 -29.00 24.47
N GLY A 307 -6.07 -28.06 25.42
CA GLY A 307 -5.38 -28.14 26.72
C GLY A 307 -3.86 -27.91 26.64
N THR A 308 -3.30 -27.68 25.46
CA THR A 308 -1.86 -27.46 25.25
C THR A 308 -1.37 -26.25 26.04
N ILE A 309 -0.29 -26.42 26.79
CA ILE A 309 0.38 -25.36 27.55
C ILE A 309 1.49 -24.75 26.70
N PHE A 310 1.55 -23.42 26.67
CA PHE A 310 2.57 -22.66 25.96
C PHE A 310 3.34 -21.79 26.95
N SER A 311 4.64 -22.04 27.09
CA SER A 311 5.55 -21.21 27.88
C SER A 311 5.75 -19.81 27.27
N ASN A 312 5.68 -19.71 25.94
CA ASN A 312 5.71 -18.47 25.16
C ASN A 312 4.30 -17.91 24.88
N GLY A 313 3.38 -18.02 25.85
CA GLY A 313 2.01 -17.56 25.71
C GLY A 313 1.91 -16.05 25.47
N ILE A 314 2.40 -15.26 26.42
CA ILE A 314 2.47 -13.80 26.37
C ILE A 314 3.87 -13.36 26.76
N HIS A 315 4.41 -12.34 26.11
CA HIS A 315 5.74 -11.85 26.44
C HIS A 315 5.77 -11.29 27.88
N PRO A 316 6.63 -11.81 28.79
CA PRO A 316 6.55 -11.52 30.22
C PRO A 316 6.85 -10.06 30.58
N ALA A 317 7.85 -9.44 29.94
CA ALA A 317 8.18 -8.03 30.22
C ALA A 317 7.36 -7.03 29.38
N ARG A 318 7.15 -7.32 28.09
CA ARG A 318 6.54 -6.39 27.12
C ARG A 318 5.03 -6.31 27.22
N ASP A 319 4.33 -7.44 27.31
CA ASP A 319 2.88 -7.51 27.08
C ASP A 319 2.09 -7.99 28.29
N LEU A 320 2.68 -8.85 29.12
CA LEU A 320 1.99 -9.44 30.28
C LEU A 320 1.54 -8.40 31.33
N PRO A 321 2.32 -7.36 31.68
CA PRO A 321 1.83 -6.32 32.59
C PRO A 321 0.71 -5.48 31.97
N LEU A 322 0.80 -5.22 30.67
CA LEU A 322 -0.17 -4.41 29.93
C LEU A 322 -1.50 -5.14 29.79
N VAL A 323 -1.49 -6.43 29.42
CA VAL A 323 -2.73 -7.21 29.28
C VAL A 323 -3.45 -7.34 30.63
N GLN A 324 -2.70 -7.54 31.72
CA GLN A 324 -3.28 -7.58 33.06
C GLN A 324 -3.94 -6.24 33.43
N SER A 325 -3.24 -5.13 33.18
CA SER A 325 -3.81 -3.78 33.40
C SER A 325 -5.07 -3.54 32.57
N ILE A 326 -5.05 -3.86 31.28
CA ILE A 326 -6.20 -3.72 30.37
C ILE A 326 -7.40 -4.54 30.88
N ILE A 327 -7.18 -5.81 31.19
CA ILE A 327 -8.23 -6.72 31.64
C ILE A 327 -8.81 -6.26 32.99
N ASN A 328 -7.97 -5.87 33.94
CA ASN A 328 -8.40 -5.39 35.24
C ASN A 328 -9.21 -4.09 35.13
N ASN A 329 -8.79 -3.15 34.27
CA ASN A 329 -9.53 -1.90 34.02
C ASN A 329 -10.90 -2.15 33.37
N LEU A 330 -11.06 -3.28 32.67
CA LEU A 330 -12.34 -3.73 32.10
C LEU A 330 -13.19 -4.54 33.10
N GLY A 331 -12.70 -4.77 34.32
CA GLY A 331 -13.38 -5.58 35.34
C GLY A 331 -13.47 -7.06 34.98
N ARG A 332 -12.53 -7.57 34.18
CA ARG A 332 -12.48 -8.97 33.73
C ARG A 332 -11.43 -9.77 34.49
N ASP A 333 -11.54 -11.09 34.45
CA ASP A 333 -10.54 -12.01 35.01
C ASP A 333 -9.50 -12.41 33.94
N PRO A 334 -8.19 -12.15 34.15
CA PRO A 334 -7.13 -12.51 33.21
C PRO A 334 -6.98 -14.02 32.98
N LEU A 335 -7.40 -14.86 33.93
CA LEU A 335 -7.34 -16.31 33.82
C LEU A 335 -8.46 -16.89 32.94
N ASN A 336 -9.51 -16.10 32.68
CA ASN A 336 -10.66 -16.51 31.87
C ASN A 336 -10.82 -15.70 30.58
N THR A 337 -10.02 -14.64 30.39
CA THR A 337 -10.08 -13.79 29.21
C THR A 337 -9.30 -14.39 28.04
N ARG A 338 -9.93 -14.42 26.86
CA ARG A 338 -9.38 -15.01 25.63
C ARG A 338 -8.32 -14.14 24.98
N VAL A 339 -7.20 -14.76 24.63
CA VAL A 339 -6.14 -14.19 23.80
C VAL A 339 -5.68 -15.20 22.74
N SER A 340 -4.94 -14.74 21.74
CA SER A 340 -4.35 -15.65 20.75
C SER A 340 -3.33 -16.60 21.39
N CYS A 341 -3.30 -17.83 20.91
CA CYS A 341 -2.20 -18.75 21.18
C CYS A 341 -0.97 -18.40 20.32
N PRO A 342 0.26 -18.70 20.77
CA PRO A 342 1.43 -18.61 19.92
C PRO A 342 1.32 -19.59 18.74
N ILE A 343 1.90 -19.23 17.60
CA ILE A 343 1.94 -20.10 16.43
C ILE A 343 3.07 -21.13 16.64
N SER A 344 2.71 -22.42 16.75
CA SER A 344 3.58 -23.54 17.17
C SER A 344 4.87 -23.76 16.36
N LEU A 345 5.06 -23.07 15.23
CA LEU A 345 6.23 -23.18 14.35
C LEU A 345 7.04 -21.88 14.22
N THR A 346 6.71 -20.86 15.02
CA THR A 346 7.44 -19.59 15.04
C THR A 346 7.92 -19.28 16.45
N PHE A 347 9.12 -18.72 16.57
CA PHE A 347 9.71 -18.25 17.84
C PHE A 347 9.02 -16.99 18.41
N GLY A 348 7.72 -16.81 18.15
CA GLY A 348 6.92 -15.66 18.59
C GLY A 348 6.13 -15.94 19.87
N TYR A 349 5.59 -14.87 20.46
CA TYR A 349 4.61 -14.94 21.53
C TYR A 349 3.19 -14.85 20.96
N GLY A 350 2.21 -15.41 21.67
CA GLY A 350 0.79 -15.15 21.44
C GLY A 350 0.33 -13.87 22.15
N GLY A 351 -0.89 -13.88 22.68
CA GLY A 351 -1.39 -12.80 23.52
C GLY A 351 -2.11 -11.67 22.79
N ALA A 352 -2.35 -11.81 21.49
CA ALA A 352 -3.13 -10.83 20.75
C ALA A 352 -4.61 -10.85 21.18
N MET A 353 -5.21 -9.68 21.29
CA MET A 353 -6.51 -9.46 21.92
C MET A 353 -7.57 -9.10 20.87
N GLY A 354 -8.75 -9.70 21.02
CA GLY A 354 -9.97 -9.28 20.34
C GLY A 354 -9.96 -9.36 18.80
N PRO A 355 -11.00 -8.80 18.14
CA PRO A 355 -11.22 -8.97 16.71
C PRO A 355 -10.10 -8.43 15.81
N ALA A 356 -9.41 -7.36 16.24
CA ALA A 356 -8.31 -6.78 15.47
C ALA A 356 -6.96 -7.46 15.75
N GLN A 357 -6.91 -8.42 16.69
CA GLN A 357 -5.70 -9.18 17.03
C GLN A 357 -4.49 -8.30 17.37
N PHE A 358 -4.69 -7.21 18.11
CA PHE A 358 -3.58 -6.38 18.60
C PHE A 358 -2.91 -7.02 19.80
N ILE A 359 -1.57 -7.04 19.81
CA ILE A 359 -0.81 -7.32 21.04
C ILE A 359 -0.98 -6.16 22.05
N PRO A 360 -0.88 -6.43 23.36
CA PRO A 360 -1.10 -5.43 24.41
C PRO A 360 -0.27 -4.15 24.28
N SER A 361 1.01 -4.29 23.94
CA SER A 361 1.87 -3.13 23.69
C SER A 361 1.38 -2.23 22.56
N THR A 362 0.96 -2.79 21.42
CA THR A 362 0.40 -2.01 20.30
C THR A 362 -0.92 -1.34 20.68
N TRP A 363 -1.81 -2.05 21.38
CA TRP A 363 -3.07 -1.48 21.87
C TRP A 363 -2.82 -0.27 22.78
N ASN A 364 -1.87 -0.41 23.72
CA ASN A 364 -1.53 0.63 24.68
C ASN A 364 -1.04 1.92 23.98
N LEU A 365 -0.31 1.82 22.87
CA LEU A 365 0.12 2.98 22.08
C LEU A 365 -1.04 3.77 21.45
N MET A 366 -2.20 3.12 21.28
CA MET A 366 -3.38 3.70 20.63
C MET A 366 -4.47 4.09 21.62
N LEU A 367 -4.35 3.74 22.90
CA LEU A 367 -5.42 3.84 23.89
C LEU A 367 -6.05 5.25 23.96
N SER A 368 -5.20 6.30 24.01
CA SER A 368 -5.66 7.69 24.04
C SER A 368 -6.38 8.11 22.76
N LYS A 369 -5.88 7.68 21.60
CA LYS A 369 -6.50 7.96 20.29
C LYS A 369 -7.84 7.25 20.14
N ILE A 370 -7.94 6.00 20.60
CA ILE A 370 -9.19 5.23 20.58
C ILE A 370 -10.20 5.90 21.51
N SER A 371 -9.79 6.23 22.74
CA SER A 371 -10.63 6.94 23.72
C SER A 371 -11.19 8.25 23.16
N ALA A 372 -10.34 9.07 22.52
CA ALA A 372 -10.77 10.31 21.89
C ALA A 372 -11.74 10.08 20.70
N ALA A 373 -11.53 9.02 19.92
CA ALA A 373 -12.35 8.73 18.75
C ALA A 373 -13.70 8.08 19.09
N THR A 374 -13.77 7.28 20.16
CA THR A 374 -14.98 6.57 20.59
C THR A 374 -15.73 7.26 21.73
N GLY A 375 -15.10 8.23 22.40
CA GLY A 375 -15.63 8.88 23.59
C GLY A 375 -15.62 8.02 24.85
N LYS A 376 -14.99 6.85 24.82
CA LYS A 376 -14.92 5.93 25.98
C LYS A 376 -13.70 6.21 26.85
N THR A 377 -13.87 6.19 28.15
CA THR A 377 -12.78 6.29 29.14
C THR A 377 -11.89 5.05 29.15
N THR A 378 -12.49 3.86 29.00
CA THR A 378 -11.76 2.58 28.97
C THR A 378 -12.08 1.82 27.68
N PRO A 379 -11.34 2.07 26.58
CA PRO A 379 -11.49 1.29 25.36
C PRO A 379 -11.24 -0.21 25.58
N ASP A 380 -12.09 -1.04 24.99
CA ASP A 380 -12.07 -2.50 25.15
C ASP A 380 -11.61 -3.20 23.86
N PRO A 381 -10.45 -3.89 23.83
CA PRO A 381 -9.98 -4.55 22.61
C PRO A 381 -10.88 -5.70 22.14
N TRP A 382 -11.72 -6.25 23.01
CA TRP A 382 -12.71 -7.26 22.63
C TRP A 382 -14.05 -6.66 22.21
N ASN A 383 -14.27 -5.36 22.40
CA ASN A 383 -15.45 -4.67 21.90
C ASN A 383 -15.29 -4.40 20.39
N PRO A 384 -16.26 -4.81 19.55
CA PRO A 384 -16.18 -4.65 18.10
C PRO A 384 -15.93 -3.22 17.62
N ALA A 385 -16.62 -2.23 18.20
CA ALA A 385 -16.49 -0.84 17.79
C ALA A 385 -15.10 -0.28 18.10
N ASP A 386 -14.57 -0.58 19.29
CA ASP A 386 -13.25 -0.11 19.72
C ASP A 386 -12.13 -0.82 18.93
N ALA A 387 -12.28 -2.12 18.67
CA ALA A 387 -11.33 -2.89 17.87
C ALA A 387 -11.25 -2.39 16.41
N ILE A 388 -12.41 -2.11 15.79
CA ILE A 388 -12.47 -1.56 14.42
C ILE A 388 -11.90 -0.14 14.37
N MET A 389 -12.24 0.71 15.35
CA MET A 389 -11.67 2.05 15.45
C MET A 389 -10.16 1.99 15.65
N ALA A 390 -9.67 1.11 16.52
CA ALA A 390 -8.24 0.90 16.72
C ALA A 390 -7.53 0.45 15.44
N ALA A 391 -8.11 -0.49 14.70
CA ALA A 391 -7.58 -0.93 13.42
C ALA A 391 -7.47 0.23 12.41
N ALA A 392 -8.53 1.03 12.27
CA ALA A 392 -8.53 2.20 11.39
C ALA A 392 -7.47 3.24 11.81
N ILE A 393 -7.37 3.54 13.12
CA ILE A 393 -6.36 4.45 13.68
C ILE A 393 -4.95 3.94 13.40
N PHE A 394 -4.71 2.63 13.55
CA PHE A 394 -3.41 2.05 13.26
C PHE A 394 -3.09 2.18 11.77
N LEU A 395 -4.02 1.83 10.90
CA LEU A 395 -3.83 1.87 9.44
C LEU A 395 -3.60 3.29 8.91
N VAL A 396 -4.28 4.32 9.44
CA VAL A 396 -4.00 5.71 9.03
C VAL A 396 -2.59 6.14 9.46
N ASN A 397 -2.13 5.75 10.65
CA ASN A 397 -0.74 6.02 11.08
C ASN A 397 0.29 5.28 10.19
N LEU A 398 -0.12 4.22 9.51
CA LEU A 398 0.69 3.48 8.53
C LEU A 398 0.61 4.04 7.11
N GLY A 399 -0.24 5.05 6.87
CA GLY A 399 -0.38 5.76 5.59
C GLY A 399 -1.64 5.43 4.79
N ALA A 400 -2.56 4.60 5.29
CA ALA A 400 -3.74 4.15 4.53
C ALA A 400 -4.82 5.22 4.30
N GLY A 401 -4.71 6.41 4.91
CA GLY A 401 -5.73 7.46 4.81
C GLY A 401 -5.84 8.12 3.43
N THR A 402 -4.87 7.90 2.54
CA THR A 402 -4.90 8.38 1.15
C THR A 402 -5.86 7.59 0.26
N GLN A 403 -6.36 6.43 0.73
CA GLN A 403 -7.24 5.51 0.00
C GLN A 403 -6.69 5.03 -1.34
N ASP A 404 -5.37 5.12 -1.56
CA ASP A 404 -4.73 4.52 -2.72
C ASP A 404 -4.27 3.09 -2.40
N HIS A 405 -4.39 2.22 -3.40
CA HIS A 405 -4.06 0.80 -3.29
C HIS A 405 -2.62 0.54 -2.81
N THR A 406 -1.65 1.39 -3.18
CA THR A 406 -0.24 1.19 -2.81
C THR A 406 -0.03 1.42 -1.32
N ASN A 407 -0.59 2.50 -0.79
CA ASN A 407 -0.47 2.83 0.62
C ASN A 407 -1.29 1.90 1.49
N GLU A 408 -2.51 1.52 1.07
CA GLU A 408 -3.30 0.50 1.77
C GLU A 408 -2.55 -0.85 1.82
N ARG A 409 -2.01 -1.31 0.69
CA ARG A 409 -1.23 -2.56 0.65
C ARG A 409 0.01 -2.50 1.54
N THR A 410 0.73 -1.39 1.52
CA THR A 410 1.90 -1.17 2.37
C THR A 410 1.52 -1.13 3.85
N ALA A 411 0.41 -0.47 4.19
CA ALA A 411 -0.13 -0.45 5.54
C ALA A 411 -0.52 -1.85 6.00
N ALA A 412 -1.12 -2.69 5.16
CA ALA A 412 -1.43 -4.09 5.49
C ALA A 412 -0.17 -4.93 5.75
N CYS A 413 0.88 -4.79 4.92
CA CYS A 413 2.16 -5.46 5.16
C CYS A 413 2.76 -5.04 6.52
N ARG A 414 2.70 -3.74 6.85
CA ARG A 414 3.21 -3.20 8.11
C ARG A 414 2.33 -3.60 9.30
N TYR A 415 1.02 -3.70 9.10
CA TYR A 415 0.06 -4.16 10.11
C TYR A 415 0.47 -5.53 10.65
N TYR A 416 0.74 -6.46 9.73
CA TYR A 416 1.08 -7.83 10.07
C TYR A 416 2.53 -8.03 10.54
N SER A 417 3.49 -7.40 9.86
CA SER A 417 4.92 -7.72 10.04
C SER A 417 5.78 -6.59 10.63
N GLY A 418 5.22 -5.40 10.81
CA GLY A 418 5.98 -4.19 11.14
C GLY A 418 6.84 -3.65 9.98
N GLN A 419 6.90 -4.35 8.85
CA GLN A 419 7.74 -4.02 7.70
C GLN A 419 6.89 -3.65 6.48
N THR A 420 7.45 -2.85 5.57
CA THR A 420 6.91 -2.68 4.21
C THR A 420 6.85 -4.02 3.48
N CYS A 421 6.12 -4.09 2.36
CA CYS A 421 5.95 -5.35 1.61
C CYS A 421 7.26 -5.90 1.02
N TYR A 422 8.28 -5.05 0.89
CA TYR A 422 9.63 -5.41 0.49
C TYR A 422 10.61 -4.70 1.43
N VAL A 423 11.74 -5.33 1.71
CA VAL A 423 12.85 -4.75 2.47
C VAL A 423 14.12 -5.03 1.70
N ASN A 424 14.88 -3.98 1.36
CA ASN A 424 16.11 -4.09 0.57
C ASN A 424 15.89 -4.86 -0.76
N GLY A 425 14.75 -4.60 -1.42
CA GLY A 425 14.40 -5.24 -2.69
C GLY A 425 13.95 -6.70 -2.59
N LYS A 426 13.85 -7.28 -1.39
CA LYS A 426 13.37 -8.65 -1.17
C LYS A 426 11.98 -8.64 -0.56
N ALA A 427 11.14 -9.60 -0.94
CA ALA A 427 9.80 -9.77 -0.37
C ALA A 427 9.89 -9.91 1.17
N SER A 428 9.11 -9.11 1.90
CA SER A 428 9.02 -9.22 3.35
C SER A 428 8.00 -10.30 3.74
N ARG A 429 8.00 -10.67 5.03
CA ARG A 429 7.00 -11.59 5.60
C ARG A 429 5.56 -11.05 5.47
N GLY A 430 5.40 -9.73 5.34
CA GLY A 430 4.11 -9.06 5.15
C GLY A 430 3.55 -9.14 3.74
N LEU A 431 4.35 -9.47 2.72
CA LEU A 431 3.93 -9.42 1.32
C LEU A 431 2.66 -10.26 1.03
N SER A 432 2.67 -11.52 1.45
CA SER A 432 1.54 -12.44 1.24
C SER A 432 0.29 -11.97 1.97
N TYR A 433 0.46 -11.51 3.22
CA TYR A 433 -0.63 -10.94 4.00
C TYR A 433 -1.24 -9.72 3.31
N GLY A 434 -0.40 -8.75 2.91
CA GLY A 434 -0.85 -7.53 2.23
C GLY A 434 -1.62 -7.82 0.95
N ASN A 435 -1.14 -8.76 0.12
CA ASN A 435 -1.85 -9.17 -1.10
C ASN A 435 -3.23 -9.76 -0.78
N LYS A 436 -3.33 -10.69 0.19
CA LYS A 436 -4.61 -11.29 0.60
C LYS A 436 -5.60 -10.27 1.13
N VAL A 437 -5.13 -9.29 1.92
CA VAL A 437 -5.97 -8.20 2.41
C VAL A 437 -6.50 -7.36 1.26
N MET A 438 -5.67 -7.02 0.27
CA MET A 438 -6.14 -6.23 -0.87
C MET A 438 -7.17 -6.99 -1.72
N GLU A 439 -7.01 -8.30 -1.93
CA GLU A 439 -8.00 -9.13 -2.63
C GLU A 439 -9.34 -9.18 -1.87
N ARG A 440 -9.29 -9.32 -0.54
CA ARG A 440 -10.47 -9.23 0.32
C ARG A 440 -11.11 -7.85 0.25
N ALA A 441 -10.33 -6.79 0.36
CA ALA A 441 -10.80 -5.42 0.32
C ALA A 441 -11.48 -5.08 -1.01
N ALA A 442 -10.98 -5.60 -2.13
CA ALA A 442 -11.61 -5.44 -3.44
C ALA A 442 -12.95 -6.20 -3.53
N THR A 443 -13.02 -7.39 -2.94
CA THR A 443 -14.28 -8.16 -2.90
C THR A 443 -15.32 -7.48 -2.01
N LEU A 444 -14.92 -7.09 -0.80
CA LEU A 444 -15.79 -6.37 0.14
C LEU A 444 -16.27 -5.03 -0.42
N GLN A 445 -15.39 -4.28 -1.11
CA GLN A 445 -15.81 -3.03 -1.75
C GLN A 445 -16.88 -3.27 -2.81
N ARG A 446 -16.72 -4.30 -3.66
CA ARG A 446 -17.73 -4.63 -4.66
C ARG A 446 -19.06 -5.02 -4.03
N ASP A 447 -19.04 -5.78 -2.95
CA ASP A 447 -20.26 -6.16 -2.24
C ASP A 447 -20.92 -4.93 -1.59
N ILE A 448 -20.15 -4.04 -0.97
CA ILE A 448 -20.65 -2.78 -0.39
C ILE A 448 -21.26 -1.90 -1.48
N ASP A 449 -20.54 -1.66 -2.58
CA ASP A 449 -20.99 -0.84 -3.70
C ASP A 449 -22.27 -1.41 -4.33
N PHE A 450 -22.35 -2.74 -4.49
CA PHE A 450 -23.54 -3.41 -5.01
C PHE A 450 -24.74 -3.25 -4.07
N LEU A 451 -24.52 -3.37 -2.75
CA LEU A 451 -25.58 -3.22 -1.75
C LEU A 451 -26.06 -1.78 -1.61
N GLN A 452 -25.20 -0.79 -1.84
CA GLN A 452 -25.53 0.64 -1.81
C GLN A 452 -26.10 1.16 -3.13
N GLY A 453 -25.84 0.47 -4.26
CA GLY A 453 -26.29 0.85 -5.60
C GLY A 453 -27.66 0.29 -6.01
N LEU A 454 -28.29 -0.49 -5.13
CA LEU A 454 -29.69 -0.91 -5.21
C LEU A 454 -30.60 0.13 -4.56
#